data_AF-A0A699V4M5-F1
#
_entry.id   AF-A0A699V4M5-F1
#
_cell.length_a   1.000
_cell.length_b   1.000
_cell.length_c   1.000
_cell.angle_alpha   90.00
_cell.angle_beta   90.00
_cell.angle_gamma   90.00
#
_symmetry.space_group_name_H-M   'P 1'
#
loop_
_entity.id
_entity.type
_entity.pdbx_description
1 polymer ?
#
loop_
_entity_poly.entity_id
_entity_poly.type
_entity_poly.pdbx_seq_one_letter_code
_entity_poly.pdbx_strand_id
1 'polypeptide(L)'
;VQIKQRMQATRDRQKSYADLKRKPMEFQVGDKVMLKVSPWKGVVRFGKRGKLNPRYVGPFKVLERVRDVAYKLDLFEELSRVHNTFHVSNLKKCHADEPLAVSLDGLHFDDKLHFVEKPVEILDREVKQLKRSRIPLVKV
;
A
#
# COMPACT_ATOMS: atom_id res chain seq x y z
N VAL A 1 6.79 -43.59 -22.24
CA VAL A 1 6.02 -42.44 -22.79
C VAL A 1 4.82 -42.08 -21.90
N GLN A 2 3.99 -43.06 -21.50
CA GLN A 2 2.76 -42.84 -20.73
C GLN A 2 2.95 -42.21 -19.33
N ILE A 3 4.04 -42.54 -18.62
CA ILE A 3 4.33 -41.97 -17.29
C ILE A 3 4.62 -40.46 -17.37
N LYS A 4 5.37 -40.01 -18.38
CA LYS A 4 5.68 -38.59 -18.59
C LYS A 4 4.40 -37.78 -18.86
N GLN A 5 3.47 -38.33 -19.64
CA GLN A 5 2.19 -37.69 -19.93
C GLN A 5 1.31 -37.57 -18.67
N ARG A 6 1.24 -38.62 -17.84
CA ARG A 6 0.49 -38.58 -16.58
C ARG A 6 1.06 -37.55 -15.61
N MET A 7 2.39 -37.48 -15.46
CA MET A 7 3.03 -36.45 -14.63
C MET A 7 2.77 -35.03 -15.15
N GLN A 8 2.79 -34.84 -16.47
CA GLN A 8 2.50 -33.55 -17.08
C GLN A 8 1.05 -33.13 -16.81
N ALA A 9 0.08 -34.02 -17.02
CA ALA A 9 -1.32 -33.76 -16.75
C ALA A 9 -1.57 -33.40 -15.26
N THR A 10 -0.89 -34.07 -14.33
CA THR A 10 -0.98 -33.73 -12.90
C THR A 10 -0.42 -32.33 -12.61
N ARG A 11 0.73 -31.96 -13.18
CA ARG A 11 1.33 -30.62 -13.04
C ARG A 11 0.43 -29.53 -13.61
N ASP A 12 -0.11 -29.74 -14.79
CA ASP A 12 -0.99 -28.76 -15.45
C ASP A 12 -2.29 -28.55 -14.65
N ARG A 13 -2.81 -29.61 -14.03
CA ARG A 13 -3.98 -29.54 -13.13
C ARG A 13 -3.68 -28.80 -11.82
N GLN A 14 -2.50 -29.00 -11.24
CA GLN A 14 -2.06 -28.23 -10.08
C GLN A 14 -1.90 -26.75 -10.42
N LYS A 15 -1.29 -26.45 -11.57
CA LYS A 15 -1.10 -25.09 -12.07
C LYS A 15 -2.45 -24.40 -12.30
N SER A 16 -3.39 -25.06 -12.98
CA SER A 16 -4.71 -24.48 -13.24
C SER A 16 -5.47 -24.18 -11.95
N TYR A 17 -5.42 -25.06 -10.96
CA TYR A 17 -6.03 -24.81 -9.65
C TYR A 17 -5.38 -23.65 -8.88
N ALA A 18 -4.06 -23.51 -8.96
CA ALA A 18 -3.35 -22.41 -8.30
C ALA A 18 -3.60 -21.06 -8.97
N ASP A 19 -3.65 -21.02 -10.30
CA ASP A 19 -3.73 -19.79 -11.08
C ASP A 19 -5.17 -19.30 -11.30
N LEU A 20 -6.20 -20.16 -11.19
CA LEU A 20 -7.61 -19.81 -11.43
C LEU A 20 -8.11 -18.58 -10.64
N LYS A 21 -7.55 -18.36 -9.44
CA LYS A 21 -7.94 -17.26 -8.54
C LYS A 21 -6.97 -16.08 -8.55
N ARG A 22 -5.90 -16.14 -9.35
CA ARG A 22 -4.92 -15.05 -9.48
C ARG A 22 -5.29 -14.20 -10.68
N LYS A 23 -5.82 -13.00 -10.43
CA LYS A 23 -5.94 -11.99 -11.50
C LYS A 23 -4.54 -11.42 -11.76
N PRO A 24 -4.01 -11.47 -13.00
CA PRO A 24 -2.81 -10.72 -13.32
C PRO A 24 -3.12 -9.24 -13.09
N MET A 25 -2.37 -8.62 -12.18
CA MET A 25 -2.50 -7.21 -11.90
C MET A 25 -1.56 -6.50 -12.85
N GLU A 26 -2.11 -5.83 -13.86
CA GLU A 26 -1.33 -5.11 -14.84
C GLU A 26 -1.64 -3.62 -14.72
N PHE A 27 -0.59 -2.82 -14.74
CA PHE A 27 -0.66 -1.36 -14.74
C PHE A 27 -0.08 -0.84 -16.05
N GLN A 28 -0.68 0.22 -16.58
CA GLN A 28 -0.16 0.95 -17.72
C GLN A 28 0.67 2.15 -17.27
N VAL A 29 1.54 2.64 -18.16
CA VAL A 29 2.25 3.90 -17.92
C VAL A 29 1.21 5.02 -17.80
N GLY A 30 1.34 5.85 -16.76
CA GLY A 30 0.37 6.89 -16.42
C GLY A 30 -0.71 6.47 -15.41
N ASP A 31 -0.89 5.17 -15.13
CA ASP A 31 -1.81 4.73 -14.09
C ASP A 31 -1.38 5.26 -12.72
N LYS A 32 -2.37 5.68 -11.91
CA LYS A 32 -2.17 6.01 -10.50
C LYS A 32 -2.23 4.73 -9.67
N VAL A 33 -1.18 4.44 -8.91
CA VAL A 33 -1.08 3.27 -8.04
C VAL A 33 -0.70 3.66 -6.62
N MET A 34 -1.20 2.92 -5.66
CA MET A 34 -0.81 3.06 -4.26
C MET A 34 0.28 2.07 -3.88
N LEU A 35 1.27 2.56 -3.15
CA LEU A 35 2.40 1.77 -2.69
C LEU A 35 2.13 1.19 -1.30
N LYS A 36 2.39 -0.10 -1.12
CA LYS A 36 2.21 -0.79 0.15
C LYS A 36 3.28 -0.40 1.17
N VAL A 37 2.84 -0.09 2.38
CA VAL A 37 3.61 0.51 3.50
C VAL A 37 4.17 -0.54 4.46
N SER A 38 3.98 -1.84 4.15
CA SER A 38 4.33 -2.92 5.08
C SER A 38 5.82 -2.89 5.45
N PRO A 39 6.17 -3.19 6.71
CA PRO A 39 7.54 -3.10 7.20
C PRO A 39 8.46 -3.99 6.36
N TRP A 40 9.37 -3.37 5.64
CA TRP A 40 10.43 -4.10 4.96
C TRP A 40 11.44 -4.56 6.02
N LYS A 41 11.97 -5.77 5.88
CA LYS A 41 13.08 -6.21 6.73
C LYS A 41 14.32 -5.42 6.28
N GLY A 42 14.67 -4.37 7.04
CA GLY A 42 15.87 -3.56 6.80
C GLY A 42 15.69 -2.37 5.86
N VAL A 43 14.51 -2.17 5.26
CA VAL A 43 14.19 -0.93 4.54
C VAL A 43 13.14 -0.18 5.34
N VAL A 44 13.42 1.10 5.50
CA VAL A 44 12.70 2.16 6.21
C VAL A 44 11.29 1.80 6.65
N ARG A 45 11.07 1.81 7.97
CA ARG A 45 9.74 1.65 8.54
C ARG A 45 8.99 2.94 8.27
N PHE A 46 8.03 2.90 7.35
CA PHE A 46 6.93 3.85 7.34
C PHE A 46 6.13 3.67 8.63
N GLY A 47 6.62 4.33 9.67
CA GLY A 47 6.26 4.04 11.05
C GLY A 47 4.99 4.74 11.45
N LYS A 48 3.97 3.94 11.75
CA LYS A 48 3.07 4.16 12.88
C LYS A 48 2.78 2.80 13.51
N ARG A 49 2.81 2.69 14.84
CA ARG A 49 2.42 1.47 15.58
C ARG A 49 1.02 1.75 16.15
N GLY A 50 -0.02 1.19 15.54
CA GLY A 50 -1.41 1.52 15.88
C GLY A 50 -2.44 0.87 14.95
N LYS A 51 -3.69 0.75 15.42
CA LYS A 51 -4.77 0.03 14.73
C LYS A 51 -5.27 0.75 13.46
N LEU A 52 -5.07 2.06 13.35
CA LEU A 52 -5.64 2.93 12.31
C LEU A 52 -4.66 3.39 11.22
N ASN A 53 -3.51 2.73 11.08
CA ASN A 53 -2.50 3.18 10.12
C ASN A 53 -2.82 2.76 8.68
N PRO A 54 -2.59 3.65 7.70
CA PRO A 54 -2.80 3.31 6.30
C PRO A 54 -1.84 2.20 5.88
N ARG A 55 -2.39 1.15 5.24
CA ARG A 55 -1.60 0.04 4.69
C ARG A 55 -0.94 0.38 3.35
N TYR A 56 -1.42 1.44 2.69
CA TYR A 56 -0.99 1.92 1.38
C TYR A 56 -0.85 3.44 1.44
N VAL A 57 0.15 3.98 0.75
CA VAL A 57 0.43 5.43 0.65
C VAL A 57 0.40 5.88 -0.79
N GLY A 58 -0.08 7.12 -0.95
CA GLY A 58 0.03 7.95 -2.16
C GLY A 58 -0.63 7.38 -3.40
N PRO A 59 -1.25 8.18 -4.26
CA PRO A 59 -1.30 7.85 -5.68
C PRO A 59 0.04 8.26 -6.32
N PHE A 60 0.85 7.29 -6.70
CA PHE A 60 2.05 7.49 -7.51
C PHE A 60 1.75 7.18 -8.97
N LYS A 61 2.34 7.93 -9.89
CA LYS A 61 2.22 7.65 -11.33
C LYS A 61 3.19 6.55 -11.72
N VAL A 62 2.74 5.60 -12.52
CA VAL A 62 3.63 4.61 -13.13
C VAL A 62 4.38 5.27 -14.29
N LEU A 63 5.72 5.31 -14.20
CA LEU A 63 6.59 5.88 -15.23
C LEU A 63 6.91 4.88 -16.33
N GLU A 64 7.29 3.66 -15.95
CA GLU A 64 7.65 2.61 -16.89
C GLU A 64 7.44 1.22 -16.30
N ARG A 65 7.29 0.23 -17.18
CA ARG A 65 7.30 -1.19 -16.84
C ARG A 65 8.69 -1.75 -17.14
N VAL A 66 9.46 -2.06 -16.10
CA VAL A 66 10.84 -2.56 -16.24
C VAL A 66 10.86 -4.03 -16.65
N ARG A 67 9.90 -4.81 -16.16
CA ARG A 67 9.68 -6.25 -16.46
C ARG A 67 8.21 -6.60 -16.31
N ASP A 68 7.86 -7.85 -16.57
CA ASP A 68 6.49 -8.35 -16.41
C ASP A 68 5.86 -8.03 -15.05
N VAL A 69 6.68 -8.00 -13.99
CA VAL A 69 6.23 -7.92 -12.60
C VAL A 69 6.77 -6.69 -11.85
N ALA A 70 7.52 -5.80 -12.52
CA ALA A 70 8.19 -4.67 -11.88
C ALA A 70 7.91 -3.35 -12.60
N TYR A 71 7.56 -2.32 -11.83
CA TYR A 71 7.16 -1.01 -12.31
C TYR A 71 7.98 0.08 -11.64
N LYS A 72 8.40 1.10 -12.40
CA LYS A 72 8.92 2.34 -11.83
C LYS A 72 7.80 3.31 -11.53
N LEU A 73 7.89 3.93 -10.37
CA LEU A 73 6.97 4.96 -9.92
C LEU A 73 7.63 6.32 -9.90
N ASP A 74 6.82 7.34 -10.12
CA ASP A 74 7.18 8.72 -9.87
C ASP A 74 7.06 8.99 -8.37
N LEU A 75 8.17 8.79 -7.64
CA LEU A 75 8.24 9.03 -6.21
C LEU A 75 8.57 10.50 -5.92
N PHE A 76 7.99 11.06 -4.86
CA PHE A 76 8.38 12.39 -4.37
C PHE A 76 9.86 12.43 -3.95
N GLU A 77 10.43 13.62 -4.01
CA GLU A 77 11.83 13.88 -3.64
C GLU A 77 12.14 13.47 -2.19
N GLU A 78 11.15 13.56 -1.30
CA GLU A 78 11.22 13.07 0.08
C GLU A 78 11.54 11.57 0.17
N LEU A 79 11.09 10.78 -0.82
CA LEU A 79 11.33 9.34 -0.93
C LEU A 79 12.53 9.00 -1.83
N SER A 80 13.36 9.97 -2.20
CA SER A 80 14.54 9.78 -3.08
C SER A 80 15.53 8.71 -2.59
N ARG A 81 15.59 8.45 -1.28
CA ARG A 81 16.42 7.38 -0.69
C ARG A 81 15.89 5.97 -0.99
N VAL A 82 14.64 5.85 -1.39
CA VAL A 82 13.97 4.59 -1.71
C VAL A 82 14.07 4.36 -3.22
N HIS A 83 14.44 3.14 -3.63
CA HIS A 83 14.42 2.77 -5.03
C HIS A 83 13.01 2.89 -5.61
N ASN A 84 12.88 3.59 -6.73
CA ASN A 84 11.60 3.86 -7.39
C ASN A 84 10.99 2.66 -8.12
N THR A 85 11.66 1.50 -8.12
CA THR A 85 11.20 0.28 -8.80
C THR A 85 10.57 -0.68 -7.80
N PHE A 86 9.31 -1.04 -8.02
CA PHE A 86 8.55 -1.91 -7.12
C PHE A 86 7.95 -3.11 -7.84
N HIS A 87 7.87 -4.22 -7.10
CA HIS A 87 7.17 -5.43 -7.54
C HIS A 87 5.65 -5.22 -7.50
N VAL A 88 4.93 -5.81 -8.45
CA VAL A 88 3.47 -5.67 -8.62
C VAL A 88 2.67 -5.98 -7.35
N SER A 89 3.13 -6.91 -6.52
CA SER A 89 2.47 -7.31 -5.26
C SER A 89 2.45 -6.20 -4.21
N ASN A 90 3.31 -5.18 -4.38
CA ASN A 90 3.41 -4.04 -3.49
C ASN A 90 2.57 -2.86 -4.00
N LEU A 91 1.96 -3.00 -5.17
CA LEU A 91 1.16 -1.96 -5.81
C LEU A 91 -0.32 -2.32 -5.72
N LYS A 92 -1.15 -1.30 -5.57
CA LYS A 92 -2.60 -1.43 -5.62
C LYS A 92 -3.15 -0.36 -6.56
N LYS A 93 -4.08 -0.74 -7.44
CA LYS A 93 -4.71 0.21 -8.37
C LYS A 93 -5.40 1.31 -7.56
N CYS A 94 -5.10 2.57 -7.87
CA CYS A 94 -5.85 3.70 -7.35
C CYS A 94 -7.06 3.91 -8.27
N HIS A 95 -8.25 3.94 -7.70
CA HIS A 95 -9.50 4.23 -8.41
C HIS A 95 -9.99 5.65 -8.12
N ALA A 96 -9.21 6.43 -7.37
CA ALA A 96 -9.57 7.81 -7.07
C ALA A 96 -9.27 8.65 -8.31
N ASP A 97 -10.34 9.17 -8.91
CA ASP A 97 -10.25 10.33 -9.78
C ASP A 97 -9.77 11.52 -8.92
N GLU A 98 -8.97 12.38 -9.52
CA GLU A 98 -8.21 13.50 -8.93
C GLU A 98 -8.93 14.38 -7.87
N PRO A 99 -8.22 15.05 -6.93
CA PRO A 99 -7.28 14.54 -5.96
C PRO A 99 -8.01 14.33 -4.60
N LEU A 100 -8.70 13.20 -4.42
CA LEU A 100 -8.91 12.66 -3.06
C LEU A 100 -7.66 11.94 -2.54
N ALA A 101 -6.48 12.37 -3.00
CA ALA A 101 -5.26 12.09 -2.29
C ALA A 101 -5.44 12.76 -0.93
N VAL A 102 -5.43 11.99 0.15
CA VAL A 102 -5.03 12.57 1.44
C VAL A 102 -3.76 13.34 1.12
N SER A 103 -3.82 14.67 1.16
CA SER A 103 -2.68 15.51 0.82
C SER A 103 -1.51 15.00 1.65
N LEU A 104 -0.43 14.62 0.97
CA LEU A 104 0.83 14.35 1.66
C LEU A 104 1.36 15.61 2.36
N ASP A 105 0.72 16.78 2.19
CA ASP A 105 0.94 17.98 3.02
C ASP A 105 0.93 17.71 4.54
N GLY A 106 0.30 16.63 5.00
CA GLY A 106 0.30 16.23 6.41
C GLY A 106 1.32 15.15 6.79
N LEU A 107 2.10 14.65 5.82
CA LEU A 107 2.94 13.47 5.93
C LEU A 107 4.41 13.87 5.82
N HIS A 108 4.88 14.59 6.82
CA HIS A 108 6.29 14.99 6.92
C HIS A 108 7.16 13.73 7.10
N PHE A 109 8.16 13.52 6.26
CA PHE A 109 9.12 12.42 6.44
C PHE A 109 10.38 12.93 7.13
N ASP A 110 10.81 12.25 8.20
CA ASP A 110 12.12 12.50 8.84
C ASP A 110 13.26 12.03 7.90
N ASP A 111 14.49 12.45 8.15
CA ASP A 111 15.69 12.08 7.38
C ASP A 111 15.84 10.56 7.25
N LYS A 112 15.29 9.80 8.20
CA LYS A 112 15.25 8.33 8.23
C LYS A 112 14.03 7.71 7.51
N LEU A 113 13.27 8.50 6.76
CA LEU A 113 11.93 8.31 6.16
C LEU A 113 10.85 7.73 7.08
N HIS A 114 10.86 8.14 8.34
CA HIS A 114 9.73 7.91 9.25
C HIS A 114 8.63 8.95 8.99
N PHE A 115 7.36 8.54 9.05
CA PHE A 115 6.25 9.49 9.08
C PHE A 115 6.26 10.28 10.40
N VAL A 116 6.41 11.59 10.31
CA VAL A 116 6.25 12.55 11.39
C VAL A 116 4.80 13.03 11.35
N GLU A 117 3.99 12.53 12.27
CA GLU A 117 2.62 13.01 12.45
C GLU A 117 2.65 14.31 13.24
N LYS A 118 2.05 15.37 12.69
CA LYS A 118 1.61 16.50 13.51
C LYS A 118 0.33 16.04 14.23
N PRO A 119 0.30 15.98 15.57
CA PRO A 119 -0.93 15.63 16.28
C PRO A 119 -2.01 16.65 15.91
N VAL A 120 -3.18 16.17 15.47
CA VAL A 120 -4.33 17.06 15.28
C VAL A 120 -4.77 17.51 16.67
N GLU A 121 -4.90 18.82 16.85
CA GLU A 121 -5.32 19.40 18.11
C GLU A 121 -6.72 18.89 18.46
N ILE A 122 -6.85 18.35 19.67
CA ILE A 122 -8.15 17.99 20.21
C ILE A 122 -8.86 19.28 20.55
N LEU A 123 -9.84 19.65 19.74
CA LEU A 123 -10.61 20.88 19.93
C LEU A 123 -11.51 20.80 21.16
N ASP A 124 -12.04 19.61 21.46
CA ASP A 124 -12.94 19.44 22.61
C ASP A 124 -13.00 17.99 23.11
N ARG A 125 -13.37 17.82 24.39
CA ARG A 125 -13.59 16.52 25.04
C ARG A 125 -14.94 16.52 25.76
N GLU A 126 -15.85 15.68 25.31
CA GLU A 126 -17.12 15.45 25.97
C GLU A 126 -17.18 14.05 26.56
N VAL A 127 -17.97 13.83 27.61
CA VAL A 127 -18.20 12.49 28.15
C VAL A 127 -19.69 12.19 28.07
N LYS A 128 -20.07 11.27 27.19
CA LYS A 128 -21.46 10.82 27.08
C LYS A 128 -21.75 9.81 28.18
N GLN A 129 -22.63 10.17 29.11
CA GLN A 129 -23.14 9.23 30.12
C GLN A 129 -24.28 8.39 29.53
N LEU A 130 -24.15 7.07 29.65
CA LEU A 130 -25.21 6.09 29.43
C LEU A 130 -25.63 5.52 30.78
N LYS A 131 -26.73 4.75 30.81
CA LYS A 131 -27.30 4.18 32.05
C LYS A 131 -26.31 3.40 32.93
N ARG A 132 -25.22 2.84 32.37
CA ARG A 132 -24.21 2.05 33.09
C ARG A 132 -22.76 2.36 32.71
N SER A 133 -22.50 3.32 31.82
CA SER A 133 -21.15 3.58 31.32
C SER A 133 -20.94 5.03 30.94
N ARG A 134 -19.68 5.45 30.90
CA ARG A 134 -19.25 6.79 30.48
C ARG A 134 -18.32 6.62 29.29
N ILE A 135 -18.64 7.26 28.17
CA ILE A 135 -17.84 7.17 26.93
C ILE A 135 -17.21 8.55 26.68
N PRO A 136 -15.87 8.68 26.76
CA PRO A 136 -15.19 9.89 26.34
C PRO A 136 -15.27 10.02 24.81
N LEU A 137 -15.86 11.12 24.36
CA LEU A 137 -15.93 11.58 22.98
C LEU A 137 -14.90 12.69 22.81
N VAL A 138 -14.23 12.70 21.67
CA VAL A 138 -13.21 13.67 21.35
C VAL A 138 -13.57 14.29 20.02
N LYS A 139 -13.61 15.62 19.97
CA LYS A 139 -13.75 16.38 18.74
C LYS A 139 -12.35 16.70 18.24
N VAL A 140 -12.05 16.22 17.05
CA VAL A 140 -10.79 16.36 16.32
C VAL A 140 -11.04 17.29 15.13
#